data_AF-A0AAN6U5S2-F1
#
_entry.id   AF-A0AAN6U5S2-F1
#
_cell.length_a   1.000
_cell.length_b   1.000
_cell.length_c   1.000
_cell.angle_alpha   90.00
_cell.angle_beta   90.00
_cell.angle_gamma   90.00
#
_symmetry.space_group_name_H-M   'P 1'
#
loop_
_entity.id
_entity.type
_entity.pdbx_description
1 polymer ?
#
loop_
_entity_poly.entity_id
_entity_poly.type
_entity_poly.pdbx_seq_one_letter_code
_entity_poly.pdbx_strand_id
1 'polypeptide(L)'
;MHLLTASLSRGGWRRHAWTVLGVMTVALVFTTLIDLSSVVPWRRQPPNLQQFPAAPLASACDSLANLDPTSLRAADAPIPNLVHYIWLLANPPVFSLSFKVFVSVYSAHLPLGARKDLCDLWTKRVLNLPGVMPNFIDNPRLTTQGVDIDTFGAKSDFIRADALRTYGGIYLDVDAIPLRDIAPLRNAGFANVVGRAVAMRTKYTGFVNTGVWLSRPHSNLAEIFFTAMDAFYNGVWAISVDILTDLAFRLHAVPGEVLIVHPRAFAPASWELEDQVRLFQPHIETKRTSSAAVLDRHEGAAAAMLPSELRNTCQDALAWLAEREKKGRVESWEIDFSATYVLHAFDDYADQIQGWDGNITLQYVLARQSNYARAVFPAVSHAVQAGIISKEEAL
;
A
#
# COMPACT_ATOMS: atom_id res chain seq x y z
N MET A 1 31.69 -35.43 -61.79
CA MET A 1 32.26 -34.21 -62.41
C MET A 1 31.56 -33.02 -61.79
N HIS A 2 32.13 -32.06 -61.06
CA HIS A 2 33.50 -31.64 -60.74
C HIS A 2 33.45 -31.00 -59.33
N LEU A 3 34.26 -31.49 -58.39
CA LEU A 3 35.37 -30.75 -57.74
C LEU A 3 35.03 -29.35 -57.20
N LEU A 4 34.77 -29.27 -55.88
CA LEU A 4 35.12 -28.13 -55.03
C LEU A 4 35.56 -28.63 -53.64
N THR A 5 36.66 -29.39 -53.61
CA THR A 5 37.44 -29.63 -52.40
C THR A 5 38.38 -28.45 -52.22
N ALA A 6 37.92 -27.41 -51.51
CA ALA A 6 38.79 -26.31 -51.09
C ALA A 6 39.73 -26.82 -49.98
N SER A 7 41.02 -26.82 -50.28
CA SER A 7 42.06 -27.16 -49.31
C SER A 7 42.12 -26.08 -48.22
N LEU A 8 41.53 -26.35 -47.06
CA LEU A 8 41.89 -25.65 -45.84
C LEU A 8 43.31 -26.08 -45.47
N SER A 9 44.28 -25.24 -45.83
CA SER A 9 45.68 -25.48 -45.53
C SER A 9 45.86 -25.62 -44.01
N ARG A 10 46.56 -26.69 -43.59
CA ARG A 10 46.89 -26.98 -42.17
C ARG A 10 47.61 -25.82 -41.45
N GLY A 11 48.08 -24.80 -42.18
CA GLY A 11 48.75 -23.62 -41.63
C GLY A 11 47.83 -22.46 -41.22
N GLY A 12 46.60 -22.37 -41.76
CA GLY A 12 45.66 -21.28 -41.45
C GLY A 12 44.96 -21.45 -40.10
N TRP A 13 44.64 -22.70 -39.74
CA TRP A 13 43.91 -23.02 -38.51
C TRP A 13 44.67 -22.61 -37.24
N ARG A 14 46.01 -22.72 -37.23
CA ARG A 14 46.82 -22.26 -36.10
C ARG A 14 46.74 -20.76 -35.89
N ARG A 15 46.59 -19.95 -36.95
CA ARG A 15 46.47 -18.49 -36.80
C ARG A 15 45.10 -18.09 -36.26
N HIS A 16 44.04 -18.80 -36.66
CA HIS A 16 42.68 -18.50 -36.20
C HIS A 16 42.35 -19.11 -34.84
N ALA A 17 43.00 -20.23 -34.47
CA ALA A 17 42.84 -20.86 -33.17
C ALA A 17 43.21 -19.89 -32.02
N TRP A 18 44.31 -19.14 -32.16
CA TRP A 18 44.70 -18.14 -31.15
C TRP A 18 43.72 -16.97 -31.06
N THR A 19 43.17 -16.52 -32.19
CA THR A 19 42.16 -15.45 -32.20
C THR A 19 40.86 -15.91 -31.57
N VAL A 20 40.37 -17.11 -31.89
CA VAL A 20 39.15 -17.68 -31.31
C VAL A 20 39.33 -17.93 -29.82
N LEU A 21 40.49 -18.46 -29.40
CA LEU A 21 40.80 -18.66 -27.98
C LEU A 21 40.86 -17.32 -27.23
N GLY A 22 41.44 -16.28 -27.84
CA GLY A 22 41.47 -14.92 -27.28
C GLY A 22 40.07 -14.34 -27.09
N VAL A 23 39.20 -14.42 -28.11
CA VAL A 23 37.81 -13.93 -28.03
C VAL A 23 37.00 -14.70 -26.99
N MET A 24 37.11 -16.03 -26.95
CA MET A 24 36.46 -16.86 -25.93
C MET A 24 36.93 -16.53 -24.52
N THR A 25 38.23 -16.27 -24.34
CA THR A 25 38.79 -15.88 -23.03
C THR A 25 38.31 -14.51 -22.61
N VAL A 26 38.29 -13.52 -23.52
CA VAL A 26 37.77 -12.18 -23.23
C VAL A 26 36.28 -12.23 -22.92
N ALA A 27 35.49 -13.00 -23.69
CA ALA A 27 34.07 -13.18 -23.42
C ALA A 27 33.83 -13.86 -22.07
N LEU A 28 34.58 -14.91 -21.74
CA LEU A 28 34.51 -15.60 -20.44
C LEU A 28 34.96 -14.68 -19.29
N VAL A 29 35.99 -13.88 -19.47
CA VAL A 29 36.44 -12.89 -18.47
C VAL A 29 35.40 -11.78 -18.31
N PHE A 30 34.76 -11.32 -19.39
CA PHE A 30 33.69 -10.32 -19.29
C PHE A 30 32.43 -10.89 -18.64
N THR A 31 31.99 -12.09 -19.02
CA THR A 31 30.82 -12.72 -18.38
C THR A 31 31.12 -13.05 -16.94
N THR A 32 32.32 -13.55 -16.61
CA THR A 32 32.70 -13.77 -15.20
C THR A 32 32.94 -12.48 -14.45
N LEU A 33 33.40 -11.37 -15.03
CA LEU A 33 33.50 -10.09 -14.33
C LEU A 33 32.13 -9.44 -14.12
N ILE A 34 31.18 -9.63 -15.05
CA ILE A 34 29.79 -9.18 -14.92
C ILE A 34 29.05 -10.08 -13.90
N ASP A 35 29.26 -11.40 -13.94
CA ASP A 35 28.73 -12.34 -12.94
C ASP A 35 29.39 -12.17 -11.58
N LEU A 36 30.71 -11.96 -11.48
CA LEU A 36 31.36 -11.62 -10.23
C LEU A 36 30.95 -10.20 -9.78
N SER A 37 30.59 -9.25 -10.65
CA SER A 37 30.01 -7.99 -10.17
C SER A 37 28.58 -8.15 -9.62
N SER A 38 27.89 -9.23 -9.98
CA SER A 38 26.57 -9.60 -9.44
C SER A 38 26.63 -10.65 -8.31
N VAL A 39 27.76 -11.36 -8.14
CA VAL A 39 27.97 -12.43 -7.14
C VAL A 39 29.00 -12.06 -6.07
N VAL A 40 29.97 -11.19 -6.35
CA VAL A 40 30.81 -10.57 -5.32
C VAL A 40 29.88 -9.64 -4.54
N PRO A 41 29.71 -9.87 -3.23
CA PRO A 41 28.96 -8.94 -2.42
C PRO A 41 29.70 -7.62 -2.51
N TRP A 42 29.11 -6.69 -3.28
CA TRP A 42 29.24 -5.25 -3.09
C TRP A 42 29.64 -5.03 -1.65
N ARG A 43 30.81 -4.42 -1.40
CA ARG A 43 31.28 -4.12 -0.04
C ARG A 43 30.07 -3.63 0.74
N ARG A 44 29.53 -4.50 1.59
CA ARG A 44 28.53 -4.12 2.56
C ARG A 44 29.31 -3.19 3.48
N GLN A 45 29.27 -1.89 3.22
CA GLN A 45 28.88 -1.07 4.35
C GLN A 45 27.62 -1.78 4.85
N PRO A 46 27.65 -2.40 6.05
CA PRO A 46 26.41 -2.88 6.63
C PRO A 46 25.43 -1.71 6.46
N PRO A 47 24.17 -1.95 6.04
CA PRO A 47 23.20 -0.86 6.04
C PRO A 47 23.41 -0.14 7.36
N ASN A 48 23.75 1.15 7.30
CA ASN A 48 23.93 1.96 8.49
C ASN A 48 22.55 1.94 9.13
N LEU A 49 22.29 0.94 9.97
CA LEU A 49 21.07 0.81 10.72
C LEU A 49 21.08 2.05 11.56
N GLN A 50 20.21 2.98 11.22
CA GLN A 50 20.15 4.26 11.89
C GLN A 50 19.89 3.94 13.36
N GLN A 51 20.86 4.26 14.20
CA GLN A 51 20.76 3.98 15.62
C GLN A 51 20.02 5.15 16.25
N PHE A 52 18.93 4.83 16.93
CA PHE A 52 18.17 5.77 17.74
C PHE A 52 18.56 5.55 19.21
N PRO A 53 19.39 6.42 19.82
CA PRO A 53 19.75 6.28 21.23
C PRO A 53 18.49 6.24 22.10
N ALA A 54 18.46 5.39 23.13
CA ALA A 54 17.26 5.26 23.97
C ALA A 54 17.06 6.45 24.93
N ALA A 55 18.09 7.26 25.20
CA ALA A 55 18.04 8.30 26.22
C ALA A 55 16.91 9.34 26.02
N PRO A 56 16.67 9.87 24.81
CA PRO A 56 15.54 10.78 24.55
C PRO A 56 14.16 10.11 24.69
N LEU A 57 14.11 8.77 24.68
CA LEU A 57 12.89 7.98 24.77
C LEU A 57 12.69 7.34 26.15
N ALA A 58 13.58 7.60 27.11
CA ALA A 58 13.61 6.87 28.38
C ALA A 58 12.29 6.98 29.15
N SER A 59 11.64 8.15 29.10
CA SER A 59 10.35 8.38 29.76
C SER A 59 9.13 7.91 28.97
N ALA A 60 9.28 7.57 27.69
CA ALA A 60 8.17 7.09 26.85
C ALA A 60 7.64 5.72 27.32
N CYS A 61 8.44 5.00 28.11
CA CYS A 61 8.10 3.71 28.70
C CYS A 61 7.78 3.79 30.21
N ASP A 62 7.74 4.98 30.82
CA ASP A 62 7.47 5.10 32.26
C ASP A 62 6.06 4.58 32.63
N SER A 63 5.14 4.63 31.68
CA SER A 63 3.80 4.04 31.77
C SER A 63 3.80 2.50 31.68
N LEU A 64 4.80 1.89 31.05
CA LEU A 64 4.94 0.43 30.87
C LEU A 64 5.43 -0.28 32.14
N ALA A 65 6.34 0.36 32.89
CA ALA A 65 6.95 -0.24 34.06
C ALA A 65 5.94 -0.51 35.21
N ASN A 66 4.75 0.07 35.13
CA ASN A 66 3.70 0.01 36.14
C ASN A 66 2.47 -0.84 35.73
N LEU A 67 2.52 -1.56 34.62
CA LEU A 67 1.38 -2.37 34.16
C LEU A 67 1.29 -3.69 34.94
N ASP A 68 0.29 -3.78 35.82
CA ASP A 68 -0.12 -5.01 36.50
C ASP A 68 -0.57 -6.07 35.46
N PRO A 69 -0.27 -7.38 35.62
CA PRO A 69 -0.84 -8.46 34.80
C PRO A 69 -2.36 -8.42 34.58
N THR A 70 -3.13 -7.78 35.46
CA THR A 70 -4.56 -7.54 35.30
C THR A 70 -4.89 -6.38 34.35
N SER A 71 -4.00 -5.39 34.20
CA SER A 71 -4.10 -4.33 33.19
C SER A 71 -3.85 -4.84 31.76
N LEU A 72 -3.10 -5.95 31.61
CA LEU A 72 -3.01 -6.70 30.35
C LEU A 72 -4.36 -7.30 29.91
N ARG A 73 -5.33 -7.49 30.81
CA ARG A 73 -6.71 -7.87 30.43
C ARG A 73 -7.58 -6.68 30.05
N ALA A 74 -7.27 -5.47 30.53
CA ALA A 74 -7.84 -4.24 29.98
C ALA A 74 -7.28 -3.94 28.57
N ALA A 75 -6.10 -4.50 28.24
CA ALA A 75 -5.55 -4.56 26.89
C ALA A 75 -6.29 -5.52 25.94
N ASP A 76 -7.51 -5.95 26.27
CA ASP A 76 -8.43 -6.63 25.35
C ASP A 76 -9.37 -5.66 24.61
N ALA A 77 -9.36 -4.35 24.94
CA ALA A 77 -10.20 -3.37 24.27
C ALA A 77 -9.89 -3.32 22.75
N PRO A 78 -10.86 -3.43 21.85
CA PRO A 78 -10.58 -3.39 20.42
C PRO A 78 -10.04 -2.01 20.02
N ILE A 79 -9.21 -1.96 18.98
CA ILE A 79 -8.79 -0.69 18.38
C ILE A 79 -10.06 0.10 17.98
N PRO A 80 -10.17 1.42 18.24
CA PRO A 80 -11.37 2.20 17.93
C PRO A 80 -11.81 2.10 16.45
N ASN A 81 -13.12 2.17 16.19
CA ASN A 81 -13.66 2.21 14.82
C ASN A 81 -13.67 3.65 14.26
N LEU A 82 -12.51 4.28 14.28
CA LEU A 82 -12.34 5.68 13.88
C LEU A 82 -11.30 5.72 12.79
N VAL A 83 -11.64 6.25 11.61
CA VAL A 83 -10.71 6.38 10.50
C VAL A 83 -10.24 7.82 10.39
N HIS A 84 -8.92 8.01 10.31
CA HIS A 84 -8.27 9.29 10.12
C HIS A 84 -7.70 9.38 8.71
N TYR A 85 -8.12 10.41 7.98
CA TYR A 85 -7.48 10.84 6.74
C TYR A 85 -6.85 12.20 6.96
N ILE A 86 -5.61 12.38 6.49
CA ILE A 86 -4.93 13.68 6.52
C ILE A 86 -4.87 14.22 5.11
N TRP A 87 -5.32 15.47 4.96
CA TRP A 87 -5.25 16.17 3.70
C TRP A 87 -4.63 17.54 3.92
N LEU A 88 -3.38 17.69 3.47
CA LEU A 88 -2.66 18.94 3.59
C LEU A 88 -2.90 19.82 2.37
N LEU A 89 -3.12 21.11 2.63
CA LEU A 89 -3.51 22.08 1.63
C LEU A 89 -2.50 23.23 1.59
N ALA A 90 -1.97 23.51 0.41
CA ALA A 90 -1.10 24.66 0.17
C ALA A 90 -1.92 25.95 -0.02
N ASN A 91 -2.77 26.31 0.95
CA ASN A 91 -3.69 27.47 0.87
C ASN A 91 -4.49 27.56 -0.44
N PRO A 92 -5.26 26.52 -0.83
CA PRO A 92 -6.04 26.58 -2.05
C PRO A 92 -7.17 27.59 -1.89
N PRO A 93 -7.55 28.30 -2.96
CA PRO A 93 -8.72 29.18 -2.93
C PRO A 93 -10.03 28.39 -2.72
N VAL A 94 -10.04 27.10 -3.07
CA VAL A 94 -11.19 26.19 -2.92
C VAL A 94 -10.69 24.80 -2.50
N PHE A 95 -11.30 24.24 -1.45
CA PHE A 95 -11.06 22.85 -1.08
C PHE A 95 -11.73 21.90 -2.08
N SER A 96 -10.95 21.01 -2.69
CA SER A 96 -11.45 20.04 -3.66
C SER A 96 -10.83 18.66 -3.43
N LEU A 97 -11.69 17.64 -3.40
CA LEU A 97 -11.31 16.23 -3.35
C LEU A 97 -11.58 15.58 -4.71
N SER A 98 -10.71 14.65 -5.09
CA SER A 98 -10.84 13.90 -6.35
C SER A 98 -11.74 12.67 -6.19
N PHE A 99 -12.08 12.04 -7.32
CA PHE A 99 -12.78 10.76 -7.31
C PHE A 99 -11.99 9.67 -6.56
N LYS A 100 -10.65 9.66 -6.70
CA LYS A 100 -9.75 8.74 -5.96
C LYS A 100 -9.98 8.83 -4.46
N VAL A 101 -10.05 10.05 -3.91
CA VAL A 101 -10.31 10.28 -2.48
C VAL A 101 -11.71 9.84 -2.10
N PHE A 102 -12.72 10.15 -2.93
CA PHE A 102 -14.08 9.66 -2.70
C PHE A 102 -14.12 8.14 -2.60
N VAL A 103 -13.45 7.40 -3.50
CA VAL A 103 -13.39 5.94 -3.45
C VAL A 103 -12.76 5.45 -2.16
N SER A 104 -11.64 6.05 -1.73
CA SER A 104 -10.98 5.68 -0.46
C SER A 104 -11.90 5.88 0.74
N VAL A 105 -12.43 7.10 0.92
CA VAL A 105 -13.29 7.44 2.07
C VAL A 105 -14.60 6.66 2.04
N TYR A 106 -15.21 6.50 0.87
CA TYR A 106 -16.45 5.76 0.74
C TYR A 106 -16.24 4.28 1.07
N SER A 107 -15.15 3.66 0.59
CA SER A 107 -14.80 2.29 0.96
C SER A 107 -14.61 2.10 2.46
N ALA A 108 -14.01 3.08 3.15
CA ALA A 108 -13.92 3.09 4.62
C ALA A 108 -15.28 3.28 5.31
N HIS A 109 -16.23 3.94 4.64
CA HIS A 109 -17.58 4.20 5.14
C HIS A 109 -18.55 3.03 4.93
N LEU A 110 -18.34 2.12 3.97
CA LEU A 110 -19.23 0.98 3.69
C LEU A 110 -19.62 0.11 4.91
N PRO A 111 -18.80 -0.05 5.97
CA PRO A 111 -19.22 -0.70 7.22
C PRO A 111 -20.20 0.10 8.09
N LEU A 112 -20.50 1.35 7.73
CA LEU A 112 -21.32 2.32 8.48
C LEU A 112 -22.46 2.77 7.55
N GLY A 113 -23.69 2.30 7.79
CA GLY A 113 -24.80 2.48 6.85
C GLY A 113 -25.03 3.92 6.37
N ALA A 114 -25.30 4.08 5.07
CA ALA A 114 -25.53 5.38 4.43
C ALA A 114 -27.02 5.79 4.41
N ARG A 115 -27.30 7.11 4.49
CA ARG A 115 -28.59 7.73 4.12
C ARG A 115 -28.46 8.49 2.79
N LYS A 116 -29.59 8.57 2.09
CA LYS A 116 -29.77 9.39 0.89
C LYS A 116 -29.89 10.86 1.27
N ASP A 117 -28.96 11.65 0.76
CA ASP A 117 -29.18 12.84 -0.06
C ASP A 117 -27.80 13.51 -0.21
N LEU A 118 -27.40 13.86 -1.44
CA LEU A 118 -26.66 15.08 -1.80
C LEU A 118 -26.01 14.99 -3.19
N CYS A 119 -26.15 16.09 -3.95
CA CYS A 119 -25.52 16.33 -5.25
C CYS A 119 -24.50 17.49 -5.15
N ASP A 120 -23.20 17.18 -5.26
CA ASP A 120 -22.17 17.74 -6.17
C ASP A 120 -20.93 16.81 -6.19
N LEU A 121 -19.99 17.00 -7.13
CA LEU A 121 -19.27 15.86 -7.73
C LEU A 121 -18.54 14.91 -6.76
N TRP A 122 -17.57 15.34 -5.94
CA TRP A 122 -16.84 14.43 -5.02
C TRP A 122 -16.60 15.02 -3.63
N THR A 123 -16.19 16.30 -3.55
CA THR A 123 -15.98 16.98 -2.26
C THR A 123 -17.24 17.02 -1.41
N LYS A 124 -18.39 17.49 -1.93
CA LYS A 124 -19.62 17.45 -1.12
C LYS A 124 -20.04 16.03 -0.84
N ARG A 125 -19.92 15.09 -1.80
CA ARG A 125 -20.22 13.66 -1.53
C ARG A 125 -19.47 13.15 -0.31
N VAL A 126 -18.15 13.37 -0.23
CA VAL A 126 -17.33 12.96 0.92
C VAL A 126 -17.79 13.65 2.20
N LEU A 127 -17.91 14.98 2.20
CA LEU A 127 -18.26 15.75 3.40
C LEU A 127 -19.69 15.49 3.90
N ASN A 128 -20.55 14.95 3.04
CA ASN A 128 -21.93 14.62 3.36
C ASN A 128 -22.12 13.16 3.79
N LEU A 129 -21.07 12.33 3.75
CA LEU A 129 -21.15 10.97 4.28
C LEU A 129 -21.39 11.03 5.80
N PRO A 130 -22.36 10.28 6.35
CA PRO A 130 -22.60 10.23 7.79
C PRO A 130 -21.32 9.86 8.57
N GLY A 131 -21.04 10.60 9.64
CA GLY A 131 -19.87 10.35 10.50
C GLY A 131 -18.54 10.87 9.96
N VAL A 132 -18.50 11.46 8.75
CA VAL A 132 -17.33 12.23 8.31
C VAL A 132 -17.34 13.59 9.00
N MET A 133 -16.27 13.88 9.75
CA MET A 133 -16.11 15.14 10.47
C MET A 133 -14.79 15.82 10.05
N PRO A 134 -14.85 17.01 9.43
CA PRO A 134 -13.64 17.77 9.13
C PRO A 134 -13.05 18.34 10.41
N ASN A 135 -11.77 18.09 10.65
CA ASN A 135 -10.99 18.70 11.72
C ASN A 135 -9.90 19.58 11.10
N PHE A 136 -9.87 20.85 11.49
CA PHE A 136 -8.83 21.78 11.06
C PHE A 136 -7.72 21.78 12.11
N ILE A 137 -6.49 21.62 11.64
CA ILE A 137 -5.31 21.49 12.47
C ILE A 137 -4.21 22.40 11.93
N ASP A 138 -3.34 22.86 12.83
CA ASP A 138 -2.18 23.63 12.44
C ASP A 138 -1.10 22.71 11.87
N ASN A 139 -0.46 23.17 10.79
CA ASN A 139 0.66 22.45 10.21
C ASN A 139 1.86 22.50 11.17
N PRO A 140 2.45 21.36 11.55
CA PRO A 140 3.71 21.34 12.29
C PRO A 140 4.80 21.99 11.43
N ARG A 141 5.64 22.81 12.05
CA ARG A 141 6.69 23.59 11.36
C ARG A 141 8.09 23.25 11.81
N LEU A 142 8.27 22.95 13.10
CA LEU A 142 9.56 22.72 13.72
C LEU A 142 9.44 21.58 14.71
N THR A 143 10.48 20.76 14.82
CA THR A 143 10.68 19.89 15.98
C THR A 143 11.09 20.70 17.20
N THR A 144 11.06 20.09 18.39
CA THR A 144 11.59 20.73 19.61
C THR A 144 13.07 21.09 19.52
N GLN A 145 13.82 20.39 18.65
CA GLN A 145 15.24 20.67 18.38
C GLN A 145 15.45 21.74 17.29
N GLY A 146 14.37 22.34 16.77
CA GLY A 146 14.43 23.39 15.76
C GLY A 146 14.70 22.90 14.34
N VAL A 147 14.42 21.63 14.03
CA VAL A 147 14.52 21.09 12.67
C VAL A 147 13.24 21.42 11.91
N ASP A 148 13.38 22.03 10.72
CA ASP A 148 12.25 22.38 9.85
C ASP A 148 11.50 21.14 9.35
N ILE A 149 10.18 21.16 9.50
CA ILE A 149 9.25 20.16 8.96
C ILE A 149 8.59 20.80 7.73
N ASP A 150 9.26 20.75 6.59
CA ASP A 150 8.90 21.56 5.41
C ASP A 150 8.07 20.79 4.36
N THR A 151 8.35 19.49 4.18
CA THR A 151 7.64 18.64 3.21
C THR A 151 6.22 18.29 3.65
N PHE A 152 5.31 18.11 2.68
CA PHE A 152 3.94 17.63 2.96
C PHE A 152 3.95 16.23 3.58
N GLY A 153 4.82 15.34 3.10
CA GLY A 153 4.97 13.99 3.66
C GLY A 153 5.30 14.04 5.15
N ALA A 154 6.35 14.78 5.52
CA ALA A 154 6.76 14.88 6.93
C ALA A 154 5.66 15.49 7.81
N LYS A 155 5.00 16.56 7.35
CA LYS A 155 3.86 17.15 8.07
C LYS A 155 2.76 16.12 8.32
N SER A 156 2.43 15.33 7.30
CA SER A 156 1.43 14.26 7.41
C SER A 156 1.87 13.17 8.41
N ASP A 157 3.15 12.86 8.46
CA ASP A 157 3.71 11.86 9.40
C ASP A 157 3.62 12.32 10.85
N PHE A 158 3.88 13.60 11.13
CA PHE A 158 3.69 14.16 12.48
C PHE A 158 2.22 14.19 12.88
N ILE A 159 1.34 14.62 11.97
CA ILE A 159 -0.09 14.71 12.24
C ILE A 159 -0.71 13.31 12.43
N ARG A 160 -0.33 12.31 11.62
CA ARG A 160 -0.87 10.95 11.77
C ARG A 160 -0.44 10.31 13.08
N ALA A 161 0.82 10.56 13.48
CA ALA A 161 1.34 10.10 14.76
C ALA A 161 0.53 10.70 15.91
N ASP A 162 0.29 12.02 15.89
CA ASP A 162 -0.48 12.69 16.95
C ASP A 162 -1.94 12.24 17.00
N ALA A 163 -2.58 12.08 15.83
CA ALA A 163 -3.96 11.62 15.74
C ALA A 163 -4.13 10.19 16.28
N LEU A 164 -3.25 9.26 15.90
CA LEU A 164 -3.29 7.89 16.41
C LEU A 164 -2.93 7.80 17.89
N ARG A 165 -1.95 8.59 18.35
CA ARG A 165 -1.59 8.67 19.76
C ARG A 165 -2.76 9.18 20.61
N THR A 166 -3.42 10.25 20.17
CA THR A 166 -4.49 10.93 20.94
C THR A 166 -5.81 10.19 20.87
N TYR A 167 -6.23 9.75 19.68
CA TYR A 167 -7.57 9.20 19.46
C TYR A 167 -7.57 7.69 19.22
N GLY A 168 -6.43 7.09 18.90
CA GLY A 168 -6.37 5.74 18.35
C GLY A 168 -7.13 5.64 17.02
N GLY A 169 -7.55 4.44 16.66
CA GLY A 169 -8.31 4.16 15.46
C GLY A 169 -7.44 3.61 14.32
N ILE A 170 -7.77 4.00 13.10
CA ILE A 170 -7.15 3.55 11.85
C ILE A 170 -6.71 4.81 11.11
N TYR A 171 -5.43 4.92 10.82
CA TYR A 171 -4.92 5.88 9.85
C TYR A 171 -4.88 5.24 8.47
N LEU A 172 -5.32 5.99 7.45
CA LEU A 172 -5.20 5.64 6.05
C LEU A 172 -4.63 6.82 5.26
N ASP A 173 -3.58 6.56 4.47
CA ASP A 173 -3.24 7.46 3.37
C ASP A 173 -4.46 7.56 2.42
N VAL A 174 -4.57 8.68 1.73
CA VAL A 174 -5.74 9.00 0.90
C VAL A 174 -5.87 8.08 -0.33
N ASP A 175 -4.80 7.38 -0.66
CA ASP A 175 -4.67 6.33 -1.67
C ASP A 175 -4.61 4.92 -1.06
N ALA A 176 -4.93 4.77 0.23
CA ALA A 176 -5.14 3.49 0.89
C ALA A 176 -6.63 3.16 0.97
N ILE A 177 -7.08 2.22 0.11
CA ILE A 177 -8.49 1.89 -0.06
C ILE A 177 -8.83 0.59 0.68
N PRO A 178 -9.73 0.61 1.69
CA PRO A 178 -10.23 -0.61 2.30
C PRO A 178 -10.95 -1.48 1.29
N LEU A 179 -10.57 -2.75 1.19
CA LEU A 179 -11.20 -3.74 0.32
C LEU A 179 -12.08 -4.74 1.10
N ARG A 180 -11.93 -4.80 2.43
CA ARG A 180 -12.73 -5.66 3.32
C ARG A 180 -12.92 -5.01 4.69
N ASP A 181 -13.79 -5.60 5.50
CA ASP A 181 -13.92 -5.21 6.91
C ASP A 181 -12.62 -5.45 7.69
N ILE A 182 -12.14 -4.41 8.37
CA ILE A 182 -10.91 -4.39 9.17
C ILE A 182 -11.18 -4.82 10.62
N ALA A 183 -12.44 -5.03 11.02
CA ALA A 183 -12.80 -5.48 12.36
C ALA A 183 -12.01 -6.70 12.86
N PRO A 184 -11.70 -7.74 12.05
CA PRO A 184 -10.87 -8.87 12.51
C PRO A 184 -9.48 -8.45 13.01
N LEU A 185 -8.86 -7.44 12.37
CA LEU A 185 -7.55 -6.93 12.79
C LEU A 185 -7.67 -6.04 14.03
N ARG A 186 -8.73 -5.23 14.13
CA ARG A 186 -8.99 -4.40 15.31
C ARG A 186 -9.30 -5.21 16.57
N ASN A 187 -9.91 -6.37 16.39
CA ASN A 187 -10.29 -7.30 17.46
C ASN A 187 -9.23 -8.38 17.70
N ALA A 188 -8.04 -8.30 17.08
CA ALA A 188 -7.01 -9.33 17.17
C ALA A 188 -6.27 -9.35 18.53
N GLY A 189 -6.60 -8.44 19.45
CA GLY A 189 -5.97 -8.34 20.78
C GLY A 189 -4.68 -7.53 20.83
N PHE A 190 -4.27 -6.91 19.71
CA PHE A 190 -3.06 -6.08 19.66
C PHE A 190 -3.39 -4.59 19.83
N ALA A 191 -2.50 -3.86 20.50
CA ALA A 191 -2.61 -2.41 20.64
C ALA A 191 -2.33 -1.68 19.32
N ASN A 192 -1.49 -2.26 18.48
CA ASN A 192 -1.13 -1.74 17.17
C ASN A 192 -1.17 -2.84 16.10
N VAL A 193 -1.64 -2.47 14.91
CA VAL A 193 -1.51 -3.31 13.71
C VAL A 193 -0.89 -2.49 12.59
N VAL A 194 0.25 -2.95 12.08
CA VAL A 194 0.95 -2.36 10.94
C VAL A 194 1.19 -3.43 9.88
N GLY A 195 1.32 -3.03 8.63
CA GLY A 195 1.64 -3.94 7.53
C GLY A 195 3.11 -3.87 7.18
N ARG A 196 3.68 -4.95 6.66
CA ARG A 196 4.95 -4.85 5.92
C ARG A 196 4.71 -4.20 4.56
N ALA A 197 5.70 -3.51 4.03
CA ALA A 197 5.70 -3.06 2.65
C ALA A 197 6.17 -4.18 1.71
N VAL A 198 5.56 -4.28 0.53
CA VAL A 198 6.17 -4.98 -0.60
C VAL A 198 7.26 -4.08 -1.16
N ALA A 199 8.37 -4.69 -1.55
CA ALA A 199 9.40 -4.04 -2.34
C ALA A 199 10.01 -5.07 -3.28
N MET A 200 10.30 -4.66 -4.51
CA MET A 200 10.95 -5.48 -5.52
C MET A 200 12.48 -5.40 -5.38
N ARG A 201 13.00 -4.25 -4.95
CA ARG A 201 14.43 -4.06 -4.66
C ARG A 201 14.74 -4.45 -3.22
N THR A 202 15.78 -5.27 -3.05
CA THR A 202 16.25 -5.77 -1.76
C THR A 202 16.49 -4.65 -0.73
N LYS A 203 16.97 -3.48 -1.17
CA LYS A 203 17.24 -2.32 -0.28
C LYS A 203 16.01 -1.76 0.43
N TYR A 204 14.81 -2.09 -0.04
CA TYR A 204 13.54 -1.61 0.51
C TYR A 204 12.72 -2.75 1.13
N THR A 205 13.26 -3.97 1.14
CA THR A 205 12.60 -5.11 1.76
C THR A 205 12.68 -5.03 3.27
N GLY A 206 11.56 -5.33 3.94
CA GLY A 206 11.51 -5.35 5.40
C GLY A 206 10.92 -4.10 6.05
N PHE A 207 10.72 -3.00 5.32
CA PHE A 207 10.03 -1.83 5.86
C PHE A 207 8.57 -2.12 6.20
N VAL A 208 8.04 -1.35 7.14
CA VAL A 208 6.61 -1.30 7.41
C VAL A 208 5.93 -0.29 6.47
N ASN A 209 4.67 -0.53 6.16
CA ASN A 209 3.79 0.39 5.47
C ASN A 209 3.34 1.46 6.47
N THR A 210 3.65 2.73 6.20
CA THR A 210 3.27 3.89 7.03
C THR A 210 1.91 4.48 6.64
N GLY A 211 1.36 4.10 5.50
CA GLY A 211 0.07 4.56 4.99
C GLY A 211 -1.14 3.80 5.52
N VAL A 212 -0.93 2.73 6.29
CA VAL A 212 -1.99 2.01 6.99
C VAL A 212 -1.50 1.63 8.38
N TRP A 213 -2.08 2.23 9.40
CA TRP A 213 -1.72 1.96 10.80
C TRP A 213 -2.96 1.99 11.69
N LEU A 214 -3.20 0.89 12.39
CA LEU A 214 -4.22 0.78 13.42
C LEU A 214 -3.57 0.92 14.79
N SER A 215 -4.16 1.70 15.68
CA SER A 215 -3.63 1.91 17.02
C SER A 215 -4.72 2.12 18.07
N ARG A 216 -4.52 1.62 19.29
CA ARG A 216 -5.24 2.13 20.46
C ARG A 216 -4.70 3.50 20.83
N PRO A 217 -5.54 4.41 21.38
CA PRO A 217 -5.04 5.65 21.92
C PRO A 217 -4.00 5.36 23.01
N HIS A 218 -2.94 6.15 23.04
CA HIS A 218 -1.85 6.04 24.02
C HIS A 218 -1.17 4.66 24.08
N SER A 219 -1.17 3.92 22.96
CA SER A 219 -0.38 2.68 22.86
C SER A 219 1.12 2.98 22.87
N ASN A 220 1.94 1.99 23.24
CA ASN A 220 3.37 2.22 23.40
C ASN A 220 4.03 2.57 22.08
N LEU A 221 3.69 1.87 21.00
CA LEU A 221 4.21 2.23 19.67
C LEU A 221 3.84 3.67 19.31
N ALA A 222 2.60 4.11 19.56
CA ALA A 222 2.17 5.47 19.19
C ALA A 222 2.87 6.55 20.01
N GLU A 223 3.00 6.37 21.33
CA GLU A 223 3.71 7.31 22.22
C GLU A 223 5.20 7.40 21.90
N ILE A 224 5.87 6.24 21.76
CA ILE A 224 7.30 6.18 21.47
C ILE A 224 7.57 6.72 20.06
N PHE A 225 6.75 6.37 19.06
CA PHE A 225 6.90 6.87 17.69
C PHE A 225 6.76 8.39 17.62
N PHE A 226 5.73 8.96 18.27
CA PHE A 226 5.53 10.41 18.28
C PHE A 226 6.72 11.14 18.92
N THR A 227 7.20 10.65 20.07
CA THR A 227 8.37 11.20 20.76
C THR A 227 9.64 11.06 19.91
N ALA A 228 9.82 9.91 19.26
CA ALA A 228 10.97 9.62 18.40
C ALA A 228 10.97 10.49 17.14
N MET A 229 9.81 10.75 16.54
CA MET A 229 9.67 11.67 15.41
C MET A 229 10.16 13.07 15.80
N ASP A 230 9.73 13.60 16.93
CA ASP A 230 10.20 14.92 17.39
C ASP A 230 11.72 14.93 17.70
N ALA A 231 12.24 13.87 18.32
CA ALA A 231 13.63 13.80 18.75
C ALA A 231 14.63 13.52 17.60
N PHE A 232 14.24 12.72 16.60
CA PHE A 232 15.17 12.18 15.59
C PHE A 232 14.88 12.59 14.16
N TYR A 233 13.77 13.29 13.90
CA TYR A 233 13.52 13.84 12.59
C TYR A 233 14.64 14.80 12.18
N ASN A 234 15.15 14.61 10.97
CA ASN A 234 16.35 15.28 10.46
C ASN A 234 16.10 15.97 9.11
N GLY A 235 14.83 16.19 8.73
CA GLY A 235 14.45 16.79 7.44
C GLY A 235 14.39 15.79 6.28
N VAL A 236 14.80 14.54 6.44
CA VAL A 236 14.80 13.53 5.37
C VAL A 236 13.48 12.79 5.32
N TRP A 237 12.88 12.65 4.12
CA TRP A 237 11.56 12.05 3.91
C TRP A 237 11.39 10.65 4.52
N ALA A 238 12.38 9.76 4.39
CA ALA A 238 12.25 8.36 4.80
C ALA A 238 12.45 8.09 6.31
N ILE A 239 12.83 9.12 7.10
CA ILE A 239 13.20 8.90 8.50
C ILE A 239 12.04 8.35 9.34
N SER A 240 10.80 8.76 9.03
CA SER A 240 9.60 8.27 9.70
C SER A 240 9.36 6.78 9.45
N VAL A 241 9.62 6.32 8.22
CA VAL A 241 9.53 4.90 7.84
C VAL A 241 10.57 4.08 8.60
N ASP A 242 11.80 4.59 8.71
CA ASP A 242 12.89 3.93 9.45
C ASP A 242 12.58 3.82 10.94
N ILE A 243 12.14 4.92 11.57
CA ILE A 243 11.75 4.95 12.99
C ILE A 243 10.58 3.99 13.24
N LEU A 244 9.50 4.07 12.44
CA LEU A 244 8.33 3.21 12.64
C LEU A 244 8.69 1.74 12.44
N THR A 245 9.52 1.43 11.44
CA THR A 245 9.99 0.07 11.18
C THR A 245 10.75 -0.49 12.39
N ASP A 246 11.78 0.23 12.87
CA ASP A 246 12.60 -0.25 13.99
C ASP A 246 11.76 -0.45 15.26
N LEU A 247 10.89 0.52 15.59
CA LEU A 247 10.01 0.42 16.75
C LEU A 247 9.00 -0.72 16.62
N ALA A 248 8.36 -0.88 15.46
CA ALA A 248 7.38 -1.94 15.23
C ALA A 248 8.01 -3.33 15.41
N PHE A 249 9.20 -3.57 14.86
CA PHE A 249 9.88 -4.86 15.01
C PHE A 249 10.37 -5.14 16.43
N ARG A 250 10.81 -4.11 17.17
CA ARG A 250 11.20 -4.26 18.58
C ARG A 250 10.00 -4.54 19.47
N LEU A 251 8.92 -3.78 19.30
CA LEU A 251 7.70 -3.91 20.09
C LEU A 251 6.85 -5.11 19.69
N HIS A 252 7.07 -5.71 18.52
CA HIS A 252 6.44 -6.99 18.15
C HIS A 252 6.75 -8.12 19.14
N ALA A 253 7.91 -8.08 19.79
CA ALA A 253 8.27 -9.05 20.83
C ALA A 253 7.51 -8.83 22.15
N VAL A 254 6.89 -7.65 22.34
CA VAL A 254 6.06 -7.35 23.50
C VAL A 254 4.66 -7.94 23.26
N PRO A 255 4.19 -8.87 24.13
CA PRO A 255 2.89 -9.52 23.94
C PRO A 255 1.74 -8.50 23.81
N GLY A 256 0.94 -8.65 22.74
CA GLY A 256 -0.22 -7.79 22.51
C GLY A 256 0.10 -6.35 22.10
N GLU A 257 1.36 -5.96 21.88
CA GLU A 257 1.69 -4.59 21.52
C GLU A 257 1.58 -4.35 20.00
N VAL A 258 2.36 -5.06 19.18
CA VAL A 258 2.36 -4.88 17.72
C VAL A 258 2.09 -6.19 16.98
N LEU A 259 1.03 -6.20 16.18
CA LEU A 259 0.83 -7.18 15.12
C LEU A 259 1.39 -6.64 13.81
N ILE A 260 2.38 -7.34 13.25
CA ILE A 260 2.90 -7.05 11.92
C ILE A 260 2.25 -8.01 10.92
N VAL A 261 1.38 -7.50 10.05
CA VAL A 261 0.69 -8.32 9.04
C VAL A 261 1.53 -8.49 7.78
N HIS A 262 1.24 -9.57 7.05
CA HIS A 262 1.88 -9.89 5.77
C HIS A 262 1.72 -8.72 4.77
N PRO A 263 2.72 -8.44 3.89
CA PRO A 263 2.65 -7.29 2.99
C PRO A 263 1.37 -7.19 2.15
N ARG A 264 0.89 -8.33 1.65
CA ARG A 264 -0.36 -8.43 0.87
C ARG A 264 -1.62 -7.95 1.61
N ALA A 265 -1.59 -7.83 2.93
CA ALA A 265 -2.72 -7.36 3.72
C ALA A 265 -2.97 -5.85 3.54
N PHE A 266 -1.93 -5.02 3.47
CA PHE A 266 -2.06 -3.54 3.39
C PHE A 266 -1.42 -2.89 2.15
N ALA A 267 -0.40 -3.52 1.55
CA ALA A 267 0.26 -3.04 0.33
C ALA A 267 0.62 -4.23 -0.57
N PRO A 268 -0.36 -4.83 -1.28
CA PRO A 268 -0.09 -5.96 -2.19
C PRO A 268 0.73 -5.58 -3.44
N ALA A 269 0.96 -4.28 -3.65
CA ALA A 269 1.84 -3.70 -4.66
C ALA A 269 2.78 -2.69 -3.99
N SER A 270 4.01 -2.55 -4.49
CA SER A 270 4.98 -1.55 -4.03
C SER A 270 4.85 -0.22 -4.77
N TRP A 271 5.58 0.80 -4.31
CA TRP A 271 5.74 2.07 -5.01
C TRP A 271 6.66 1.98 -6.23
N GLU A 272 7.24 0.82 -6.53
CA GLU A 272 8.13 0.65 -7.68
C GLU A 272 7.33 0.58 -8.98
N LEU A 273 7.87 1.17 -10.05
CA LEU A 273 7.19 1.31 -11.35
C LEU A 273 6.58 -0.01 -11.84
N GLU A 274 7.29 -1.13 -11.72
CA GLU A 274 6.82 -2.43 -12.19
C GLU A 274 5.52 -2.88 -11.49
N ASP A 275 5.40 -2.62 -10.18
CA ASP A 275 4.19 -2.93 -9.43
C ASP A 275 3.08 -1.91 -9.70
N GLN A 276 3.41 -0.63 -9.90
CA GLN A 276 2.43 0.38 -10.30
C GLN A 276 1.86 0.06 -11.69
N VAL A 277 2.69 -0.33 -12.66
CA VAL A 277 2.26 -0.82 -13.98
C VAL A 277 1.32 -2.01 -13.82
N ARG A 278 1.68 -3.00 -13.01
CA ARG A 278 0.81 -4.15 -12.73
C ARG A 278 -0.52 -3.74 -12.11
N LEU A 279 -0.54 -2.69 -11.29
CA LEU A 279 -1.74 -2.22 -10.60
C LEU A 279 -2.66 -1.41 -11.52
N PHE A 280 -2.12 -0.46 -12.29
CA PHE A 280 -2.90 0.56 -12.98
C PHE A 280 -3.03 0.39 -14.49
N GLN A 281 -2.11 -0.34 -15.14
CA GLN A 281 -2.12 -0.46 -16.61
C GLN A 281 -3.44 -1.07 -17.11
N PRO A 282 -4.15 -0.41 -18.05
CA PRO A 282 -5.32 -0.99 -18.67
C PRO A 282 -4.98 -2.13 -19.62
N HIS A 283 -5.64 -3.26 -19.42
CA HIS A 283 -5.68 -4.44 -20.27
C HIS A 283 -6.84 -4.33 -21.26
N ILE A 284 -6.63 -3.54 -22.31
CA ILE A 284 -7.66 -3.20 -23.32
C ILE A 284 -8.18 -4.40 -24.12
N GLU A 285 -7.40 -5.48 -24.16
CA GLU A 285 -7.76 -6.79 -24.70
C GLU A 285 -8.90 -7.44 -23.91
N THR A 286 -9.06 -7.07 -22.63
CA THR A 286 -10.16 -7.55 -21.79
C THR A 286 -11.43 -6.80 -22.17
N LYS A 287 -12.51 -7.54 -22.44
CA LYS A 287 -13.81 -6.94 -22.78
C LYS A 287 -14.28 -6.00 -21.66
N ARG A 288 -14.57 -4.74 -22.01
CA ARG A 288 -15.18 -3.80 -21.05
C ARG A 288 -16.48 -4.38 -20.52
N THR A 289 -16.66 -4.30 -19.20
CA THR A 289 -17.98 -4.47 -18.62
C THR A 289 -18.81 -3.25 -19.04
N SER A 290 -19.97 -3.44 -19.66
CA SER A 290 -20.81 -2.30 -20.01
C SER A 290 -21.36 -1.67 -18.73
N SER A 291 -21.38 -0.35 -18.66
CA SER A 291 -21.98 0.39 -17.54
C SER A 291 -23.44 -0.04 -17.28
N ALA A 292 -24.15 -0.43 -18.35
CA ALA A 292 -25.51 -0.98 -18.27
C ALA A 292 -25.57 -2.33 -17.52
N ALA A 293 -24.56 -3.20 -17.66
CA ALA A 293 -24.50 -4.48 -16.93
C ALA A 293 -24.19 -4.29 -15.44
N VAL A 294 -23.55 -3.17 -15.05
CA VAL A 294 -23.33 -2.80 -13.63
C VAL A 294 -24.64 -2.42 -12.94
N LEU A 295 -25.60 -1.88 -13.70
CA LEU A 295 -26.91 -1.46 -13.22
C LEU A 295 -27.95 -2.59 -13.16
N ASP A 296 -27.67 -3.72 -13.81
CA ASP A 296 -28.54 -4.89 -13.81
C ASP A 296 -28.12 -5.88 -12.71
N ARG A 297 -29.03 -6.13 -11.75
CA ARG A 297 -28.72 -6.87 -10.50
C ARG A 297 -28.23 -8.30 -10.72
N HIS A 298 -28.43 -8.87 -11.91
CA HIS A 298 -28.20 -10.29 -12.17
C HIS A 298 -26.78 -10.64 -12.65
N GLU A 299 -26.08 -9.75 -13.36
CA GLU A 299 -24.68 -10.00 -13.78
C GLU A 299 -23.65 -9.39 -12.81
N GLY A 300 -24.02 -8.35 -12.06
CA GLY A 300 -23.15 -7.67 -11.09
C GLY A 300 -23.03 -8.35 -9.72
N ALA A 301 -23.94 -9.25 -9.35
CA ALA A 301 -24.07 -9.71 -7.96
C ALA A 301 -22.83 -10.45 -7.39
N ALA A 302 -22.12 -11.24 -8.20
CA ALA A 302 -20.91 -11.94 -7.75
C ALA A 302 -19.65 -11.03 -7.80
N ALA A 303 -19.64 -10.02 -8.67
CA ALA A 303 -18.52 -9.10 -8.85
C ALA A 303 -18.62 -7.82 -7.99
N ALA A 304 -19.78 -7.57 -7.38
CA ALA A 304 -20.09 -6.39 -6.58
C ALA A 304 -20.37 -6.72 -5.10
N MET A 305 -20.00 -7.91 -4.63
CA MET A 305 -20.14 -8.25 -3.21
C MET A 305 -19.38 -7.22 -2.36
N LEU A 306 -20.08 -6.65 -1.39
CA LEU A 306 -19.48 -5.67 -0.50
C LEU A 306 -18.35 -6.30 0.34
N PRO A 307 -17.36 -5.48 0.77
CA PRO A 307 -16.40 -5.81 1.83
C PRO A 307 -16.97 -6.61 3.02
N SER A 308 -18.19 -6.28 3.45
CA SER A 308 -18.90 -6.93 4.57
C SER A 308 -19.63 -8.23 4.21
N GLU A 309 -19.84 -8.48 2.92
CA GLU A 309 -20.53 -9.65 2.38
C GLU A 309 -19.58 -10.74 1.89
N LEU A 310 -18.28 -10.41 1.76
CA LEU A 310 -17.21 -11.36 1.52
C LEU A 310 -17.10 -12.34 2.69
N ARG A 311 -17.83 -13.45 2.58
CA ARG A 311 -17.64 -14.61 3.46
C ARG A 311 -16.29 -15.22 3.11
N ASN A 312 -15.37 -15.18 4.06
CA ASN A 312 -14.05 -15.79 3.95
C ASN A 312 -14.08 -17.11 4.72
N THR A 313 -14.96 -18.04 4.34
CA THR A 313 -14.92 -19.39 4.91
C THR A 313 -13.84 -20.24 4.24
N CYS A 314 -13.48 -21.35 4.88
CA CYS A 314 -12.60 -22.35 4.25
C CYS A 314 -13.17 -22.85 2.91
N GLN A 315 -14.50 -22.99 2.81
CA GLN A 315 -15.16 -23.41 1.57
C GLN A 315 -15.03 -22.35 0.47
N ASP A 316 -15.15 -21.07 0.81
CA ASP A 316 -14.99 -19.97 -0.14
C ASP A 316 -13.55 -19.91 -0.68
N ALA A 317 -12.56 -20.11 0.20
CA ALA A 317 -11.15 -20.17 -0.18
C ALA A 317 -10.87 -21.35 -1.14
N LEU A 318 -11.42 -22.54 -0.86
CA LEU A 318 -11.28 -23.71 -1.73
C LEU A 318 -12.00 -23.52 -3.07
N ALA A 319 -13.19 -22.92 -3.06
CA ALA A 319 -13.94 -22.61 -4.28
C ALA A 319 -13.18 -21.61 -5.16
N TRP A 320 -12.60 -20.59 -4.55
CA TRP A 320 -11.76 -19.61 -5.24
C TRP A 320 -10.51 -20.26 -5.85
N LEU A 321 -9.81 -21.12 -5.10
CA LEU A 321 -8.66 -21.86 -5.62
C LEU A 321 -9.04 -22.75 -6.81
N ALA A 322 -10.12 -23.52 -6.68
CA ALA A 322 -10.62 -24.39 -7.74
C ALA A 322 -11.01 -23.61 -9.01
N GLU A 323 -11.46 -22.36 -8.87
CA GLU A 323 -11.76 -21.50 -10.02
C GLU A 323 -10.50 -21.02 -10.73
N ARG A 324 -9.43 -20.68 -9.99
CA ARG A 324 -8.16 -20.26 -10.59
C ARG A 324 -7.40 -21.40 -11.28
N GLU A 325 -7.60 -22.63 -10.83
CA GLU A 325 -7.03 -23.81 -11.49
C GLU A 325 -7.67 -24.09 -12.86
N LYS A 326 -8.89 -23.58 -13.11
CA LYS A 326 -9.55 -23.72 -14.42
C LYS A 326 -8.90 -22.79 -15.43
N LYS A 327 -8.19 -23.38 -16.39
CA LYS A 327 -7.55 -22.68 -17.51
C LYS A 327 -8.53 -21.75 -18.22
N GLY A 328 -8.13 -20.48 -18.39
CA GLY A 328 -8.89 -19.47 -19.14
C GLY A 328 -9.99 -18.75 -18.36
N ARG A 329 -10.10 -18.95 -17.03
CA ARG A 329 -11.05 -18.21 -16.18
C ARG A 329 -10.49 -17.00 -15.49
N VAL A 330 -9.16 -16.91 -15.42
CA VAL A 330 -8.43 -15.87 -14.73
C VAL A 330 -7.40 -15.34 -15.70
N GLU A 331 -7.38 -14.03 -15.88
CA GLU A 331 -6.37 -13.39 -16.71
C GLU A 331 -5.01 -13.44 -16.03
N SER A 332 -3.94 -13.69 -16.80
CA SER A 332 -2.59 -13.86 -16.25
C SER A 332 -2.03 -12.61 -15.55
N TRP A 333 -2.61 -11.44 -15.83
CA TRP A 333 -2.23 -10.16 -15.23
C TRP A 333 -2.95 -9.87 -13.90
N GLU A 334 -3.97 -10.67 -13.53
CA GLU A 334 -4.77 -10.41 -12.34
C GLU A 334 -3.99 -10.59 -11.04
N ILE A 335 -4.05 -9.57 -10.18
CA ILE A 335 -3.57 -9.61 -8.81
C ILE A 335 -4.62 -10.27 -7.93
N ASP A 336 -4.16 -11.20 -7.10
CA ASP A 336 -4.96 -11.79 -6.04
C ASP A 336 -5.03 -10.85 -4.82
N PHE A 337 -6.20 -10.23 -4.63
CA PHE A 337 -6.51 -9.40 -3.47
C PHE A 337 -7.26 -10.17 -2.35
N SER A 338 -7.36 -11.50 -2.42
CA SER A 338 -8.11 -12.33 -1.46
C SER A 338 -7.58 -12.24 -0.02
N ALA A 339 -6.33 -11.86 0.19
CA ALA A 339 -5.74 -11.59 1.50
C ALA A 339 -5.64 -10.09 1.87
N THR A 340 -6.05 -9.18 0.96
CA THR A 340 -5.86 -7.74 1.08
C THR A 340 -6.98 -7.06 1.84
N TYR A 341 -6.68 -6.54 3.03
CA TYR A 341 -7.59 -5.72 3.81
C TYR A 341 -7.68 -4.30 3.28
N VAL A 342 -6.52 -3.72 2.97
CA VAL A 342 -6.37 -2.37 2.44
C VAL A 342 -5.44 -2.44 1.24
N LEU A 343 -5.79 -1.76 0.17
CA LEU A 343 -4.94 -1.54 -0.98
C LEU A 343 -4.32 -0.15 -0.87
N HIS A 344 -3.07 -0.06 -0.41
CA HIS A 344 -2.26 1.15 -0.54
C HIS A 344 -1.74 1.24 -1.99
N ALA A 345 -2.25 2.22 -2.76
CA ALA A 345 -2.13 2.31 -4.21
C ALA A 345 -1.27 3.50 -4.66
N PHE A 346 0.05 3.34 -4.55
CA PHE A 346 1.07 4.30 -4.96
C PHE A 346 1.02 4.59 -6.46
N ASP A 347 0.99 5.86 -6.88
CA ASP A 347 0.92 6.29 -8.28
C ASP A 347 2.02 7.30 -8.68
N ASP A 348 3.15 7.28 -7.98
CA ASP A 348 4.30 8.18 -8.23
C ASP A 348 4.83 8.17 -9.66
N TYR A 349 4.61 7.08 -10.41
CA TYR A 349 5.08 6.89 -11.79
C TYR A 349 3.94 6.80 -12.80
N ALA A 350 2.78 7.40 -12.48
CA ALA A 350 1.61 7.41 -13.34
C ALA A 350 1.90 7.84 -14.79
N ASP A 351 2.81 8.81 -14.99
CA ASP A 351 3.24 9.33 -16.29
C ASP A 351 4.00 8.33 -17.15
N GLN A 352 4.49 7.23 -16.55
CA GLN A 352 5.28 6.19 -17.22
C GLN A 352 4.45 4.94 -17.56
N ILE A 353 3.17 4.89 -17.16
CA ILE A 353 2.32 3.71 -17.37
C ILE A 353 1.61 3.81 -18.71
N GLN A 354 2.02 2.96 -19.65
CA GLN A 354 1.46 2.97 -21.00
C GLN A 354 -0.06 2.73 -21.01
N GLY A 355 -0.79 3.62 -21.69
CA GLY A 355 -2.24 3.50 -21.87
C GLY A 355 -3.07 3.95 -20.67
N TRP A 356 -2.42 4.47 -19.61
CA TRP A 356 -3.08 5.15 -18.49
C TRP A 356 -2.70 6.63 -18.50
N ASP A 357 -3.65 7.51 -18.18
CA ASP A 357 -3.45 8.96 -18.12
C ASP A 357 -3.11 9.45 -16.70
N GLY A 358 -2.86 8.51 -15.78
CA GLY A 358 -2.62 8.79 -14.37
C GLY A 358 -3.87 9.17 -13.57
N ASN A 359 -5.05 9.18 -14.18
CA ASN A 359 -6.28 9.56 -13.49
C ASN A 359 -7.13 8.35 -13.15
N ILE A 360 -7.58 8.31 -11.90
CA ILE A 360 -8.65 7.41 -11.46
C ILE A 360 -9.97 8.13 -11.68
N THR A 361 -10.72 7.68 -12.69
CA THR A 361 -12.05 8.20 -13.04
C THR A 361 -13.13 7.14 -12.82
N LEU A 362 -14.39 7.59 -12.79
CA LEU A 362 -15.53 6.66 -12.71
C LEU A 362 -15.54 5.70 -13.91
N GLN A 363 -15.29 6.21 -15.13
CA GLN A 363 -15.21 5.36 -16.32
C GLN A 363 -14.06 4.34 -16.24
N TYR A 364 -12.90 4.75 -15.71
CA TYR A 364 -11.76 3.85 -15.52
C TYR A 364 -12.11 2.67 -14.60
N VAL A 365 -12.76 2.95 -13.46
CA VAL A 365 -13.17 1.89 -12.52
C VAL A 365 -14.25 0.99 -13.12
N LEU A 366 -15.29 1.57 -13.74
CA LEU A 366 -16.39 0.81 -14.33
C LEU A 366 -15.94 -0.08 -15.50
N ALA A 367 -14.88 0.31 -16.22
CA ALA A 367 -14.32 -0.50 -17.30
C ALA A 367 -13.74 -1.85 -16.80
N ARG A 368 -13.24 -1.90 -15.55
CA ARG A 368 -12.64 -3.10 -14.91
C ARG A 368 -11.47 -3.71 -15.69
N GLN A 369 -10.75 -2.86 -16.43
CA GLN A 369 -9.64 -3.26 -17.30
C GLN A 369 -8.27 -3.17 -16.60
N SER A 370 -8.19 -2.80 -15.32
CA SER A 370 -6.95 -2.84 -14.54
C SER A 370 -7.17 -3.53 -13.19
N ASN A 371 -6.08 -3.89 -12.52
CA ASN A 371 -6.15 -4.48 -11.19
C ASN A 371 -6.73 -3.49 -10.16
N TYR A 372 -6.33 -2.22 -10.23
CA TYR A 372 -6.93 -1.17 -9.40
C TYR A 372 -8.44 -1.06 -9.64
N ALA A 373 -8.85 -0.93 -10.91
CA ALA A 373 -10.26 -0.79 -11.28
C ALA A 373 -11.09 -1.97 -10.76
N ARG A 374 -10.58 -3.20 -10.88
CA ARG A 374 -11.24 -4.39 -10.36
C ARG A 374 -11.31 -4.42 -8.83
N ALA A 375 -10.24 -4.03 -8.15
CA ALA A 375 -10.18 -4.05 -6.69
C ALA A 375 -11.19 -3.09 -6.06
N VAL A 376 -11.33 -1.87 -6.61
CA VAL A 376 -12.20 -0.84 -6.03
C VAL A 376 -13.62 -0.83 -6.61
N PHE A 377 -13.88 -1.62 -7.67
CA PHE A 377 -15.18 -1.71 -8.31
C PHE A 377 -16.34 -2.03 -7.35
N PRO A 378 -16.23 -2.95 -6.36
CA PRO A 378 -17.34 -3.23 -5.45
C PRO A 378 -17.84 -1.99 -4.70
N ALA A 379 -16.94 -1.13 -4.23
CA ALA A 379 -17.30 0.10 -3.54
C ALA A 379 -17.99 1.11 -4.47
N VAL A 380 -17.46 1.28 -5.69
CA VAL A 380 -18.06 2.18 -6.69
C VAL A 380 -19.42 1.67 -7.16
N SER A 381 -19.54 0.37 -7.43
CA SER A 381 -20.80 -0.28 -7.79
C SER A 381 -21.85 -0.07 -6.70
N HIS A 382 -21.47 -0.26 -5.43
CA HIS A 382 -22.37 0.02 -4.31
C HIS A 382 -22.76 1.50 -4.23
N ALA A 383 -21.84 2.44 -4.45
CA ALA A 383 -22.16 3.88 -4.48
C ALA A 383 -23.21 4.22 -5.53
N VAL A 384 -23.12 3.61 -6.72
CA VAL A 384 -24.11 3.75 -7.79
C VAL A 384 -25.46 3.14 -7.40
N GLN A 385 -25.45 1.93 -6.84
CA GLN A 385 -26.67 1.23 -6.43
C GLN A 385 -27.40 1.95 -5.26
N ALA A 386 -26.65 2.53 -4.33
CA ALA A 386 -27.16 3.33 -3.23
C ALA A 386 -27.69 4.71 -3.68
N GLY A 387 -27.37 5.12 -4.92
CA GLY A 387 -27.74 6.42 -5.49
C GLY A 387 -26.85 7.57 -5.00
N ILE A 388 -25.68 7.28 -4.45
CA ILE A 388 -24.67 8.29 -4.09
C ILE A 388 -23.98 8.80 -5.35
N ILE A 389 -23.68 7.91 -6.29
CA ILE A 389 -23.35 8.24 -7.67
C ILE A 389 -24.63 8.03 -8.50
N SER A 390 -25.02 9.02 -9.32
CA SER A 390 -26.21 8.88 -10.16
C SER A 390 -25.98 7.85 -11.26
N LYS A 391 -27.05 7.21 -11.75
CA LYS A 391 -26.92 6.25 -12.85
C LYS A 391 -26.50 6.94 -14.14
N GLU A 392 -26.92 8.17 -14.32
CA GLU A 392 -26.60 9.04 -15.45
C GLU A 392 -25.10 9.37 -15.50
N GLU A 393 -24.44 9.53 -14.34
CA GLU A 393 -22.98 9.69 -14.29
C GLU A 393 -22.22 8.38 -14.56
N ALA A 394 -22.85 7.23 -14.27
CA ALA A 394 -22.24 5.91 -14.43
C ALA A 394 -22.37 5.36 -15.86
N LEU A 395 -23.36 5.81 -16.63
CA LEU A 395 -23.58 5.49 -18.05
C LEU A 395 -22.70 6.33 -18.96
#